data_AF-A0A6P3BBS5-F1
#
_entry.id   AF-A0A6P3BBS5-F1
#
_cell.length_a   1.000
_cell.length_b   1.000
_cell.length_c   1.000
_cell.angle_alpha   90.00
_cell.angle_beta   90.00
_cell.angle_gamma   90.00
#
_symmetry.space_group_name_H-M   'P 1'
#
loop_
_entity.id
_entity.type
_entity.pdbx_description
1 polymer ?
#
loop_
_entity_poly.entity_id
_entity_poly.type
_entity_poly.pdbx_seq_one_letter_code
_entity_poly.pdbx_strand_id
1 'polypeptide(L)'
;MSHRLSRPGAAAVGAIALAIAGAPLTARAAPPAQPDIFNAALCKPPFTSDLMDSIYNTAKAADPKPDESMLGAAVYRLPAPIHRDGFTTQQVVFVSTGIGVLVDGEVADQLAKRYQLTLEKGHLLGASSVGYSRRLTVRGPGGALILVSARQGPALKGKTLLACEMTSEEDIKALERMERH
;
A
#
# COMPACT_ATOMS: atom_id res chain seq x y z
N MET A 1 34.55 -70.92 -50.06
CA MET A 1 36.01 -70.89 -50.29
C MET A 1 36.50 -69.45 -50.11
N SER A 2 37.71 -69.29 -49.55
CA SER A 2 38.48 -68.04 -49.53
C SER A 2 38.83 -67.58 -50.97
N HIS A 3 39.36 -66.37 -51.29
CA HIS A 3 40.23 -65.45 -50.53
C HIS A 3 40.27 -64.04 -51.19
N ARG A 4 40.52 -62.98 -50.40
CA ARG A 4 41.36 -61.77 -50.70
C ARG A 4 40.89 -60.85 -51.86
N LEU A 5 41.14 -59.53 -51.92
CA LEU A 5 41.76 -58.46 -51.10
C LEU A 5 40.97 -57.14 -51.44
N SER A 6 41.21 -55.90 -50.97
CA SER A 6 42.41 -55.27 -50.39
C SER A 6 42.09 -54.22 -49.29
N ARG A 7 42.70 -53.03 -49.36
CA ARG A 7 42.76 -51.86 -48.46
C ARG A 7 43.10 -50.60 -49.30
N PRO A 8 43.21 -49.37 -48.74
CA PRO A 8 42.44 -48.71 -47.66
C PRO A 8 42.03 -47.26 -48.05
N GLY A 9 41.29 -46.54 -47.18
CA GLY A 9 41.00 -45.12 -47.40
C GLY A 9 40.69 -44.32 -46.12
N ALA A 10 41.62 -43.45 -45.74
CA ALA A 10 41.53 -42.26 -44.87
C ALA A 10 40.62 -42.25 -43.61
N ALA A 11 41.23 -41.95 -42.47
CA ALA A 11 40.53 -41.58 -41.25
C ALA A 11 39.93 -40.16 -41.35
N ALA A 12 38.75 -39.97 -40.77
CA ALA A 12 38.22 -38.67 -40.37
C ALA A 12 37.42 -38.82 -39.07
N VAL A 13 38.10 -38.71 -37.93
CA VAL A 13 37.43 -38.60 -36.62
C VAL A 13 36.85 -37.18 -36.52
N GLY A 14 35.63 -37.02 -37.03
CA GLY A 14 34.88 -35.77 -36.91
C GLY A 14 34.43 -35.54 -35.47
N ALA A 15 35.21 -34.80 -34.70
CA ALA A 15 34.80 -34.34 -33.37
C ALA A 15 33.62 -33.35 -33.53
N ILE A 16 32.41 -33.80 -33.22
CA ILE A 16 31.23 -32.93 -33.16
C ILE A 16 31.34 -32.10 -31.87
N ALA A 17 31.93 -30.90 -32.00
CA ALA A 17 31.95 -29.91 -30.94
C ALA A 17 30.52 -29.38 -30.70
N LEU A 18 30.08 -29.40 -29.45
CA LEU A 18 28.77 -28.85 -29.06
C LEU A 18 28.77 -27.33 -29.24
N ALA A 19 28.02 -26.84 -30.23
CA ALA A 19 27.61 -25.44 -30.29
C ALA A 19 26.28 -25.26 -29.53
N ILE A 20 26.33 -25.27 -28.18
CA ILE A 20 25.21 -24.80 -27.38
C ILE A 20 25.15 -23.28 -27.55
N ALA A 21 24.29 -22.82 -28.46
CA ALA A 21 24.02 -21.40 -28.63
C ALA A 21 23.36 -20.85 -27.36
N GLY A 22 24.18 -20.32 -26.45
CA GLY A 22 23.73 -19.64 -25.25
C GLY A 22 22.99 -18.36 -25.62
N ALA A 23 21.67 -18.48 -25.82
CA ALA A 23 20.80 -17.32 -25.92
C ALA A 23 20.98 -16.48 -24.65
N PRO A 24 21.29 -15.18 -24.75
CA PRO A 24 21.44 -14.35 -23.57
C PRO A 24 20.08 -14.27 -22.87
N LEU A 25 19.99 -14.89 -21.69
CA LEU A 25 18.88 -14.69 -20.76
C LEU A 25 18.92 -13.22 -20.34
N THR A 26 18.19 -12.37 -21.07
CA THR A 26 17.96 -10.99 -20.69
C THR A 26 17.19 -11.02 -19.38
N ALA A 27 17.92 -10.84 -18.28
CA ALA A 27 17.35 -10.76 -16.95
C ALA A 27 16.40 -9.55 -16.94
N ARG A 28 15.11 -9.82 -17.16
CA ARG A 28 14.06 -8.81 -17.06
C ARG A 28 14.03 -8.37 -15.61
N ALA A 29 14.65 -7.22 -15.33
CA ALA A 29 14.60 -6.61 -14.01
C ALA A 29 13.15 -6.61 -13.54
N ALA A 30 12.91 -7.19 -12.36
CA ALA A 30 11.58 -7.19 -11.78
C ALA A 30 11.10 -5.74 -11.69
N PRO A 31 9.82 -5.44 -12.02
CA PRO A 31 9.29 -4.11 -11.79
C PRO A 31 9.51 -3.74 -10.31
N PRO A 32 9.80 -2.46 -10.01
CA PRO A 32 10.00 -2.03 -8.63
C PRO A 32 8.80 -2.47 -7.78
N ALA A 33 9.08 -3.02 -6.59
CA ALA A 33 8.04 -3.51 -5.70
C ALA A 33 7.05 -2.37 -5.42
N GLN A 34 5.76 -2.59 -5.72
CA GLN A 34 4.76 -1.58 -5.45
C GLN A 34 4.65 -1.35 -3.94
N PRO A 35 4.42 -0.11 -3.50
CA PRO A 35 4.31 0.20 -2.08
C PRO A 35 3.11 -0.53 -1.47
N ASP A 36 3.25 -1.07 -0.25
CA ASP A 36 2.14 -1.69 0.48
C ASP A 36 1.21 -0.61 1.04
N ILE A 37 0.27 -0.15 0.21
CA ILE A 37 -0.66 0.94 0.51
C ILE A 37 -1.49 0.66 1.77
N PHE A 38 -1.87 -0.60 2.01
CA PHE A 38 -2.65 -0.97 3.20
C PHE A 38 -1.80 -0.87 4.47
N ASN A 39 -0.55 -1.33 4.44
CA ASN A 39 0.36 -1.12 5.57
C ASN A 39 0.74 0.36 5.75
N ALA A 40 0.84 1.16 4.68
CA ALA A 40 1.05 2.59 4.79
C ALA A 40 -0.09 3.30 5.55
N ALA A 41 -1.34 2.89 5.34
CA ALA A 41 -2.50 3.33 6.15
C ALA A 41 -2.45 2.87 7.62
N LEU A 42 -1.57 1.93 7.98
CA LEU A 42 -1.24 1.53 9.36
C LEU A 42 0.07 2.15 9.86
N CYS A 43 0.64 3.12 9.13
CA CYS A 43 1.95 3.71 9.34
C CYS A 43 3.10 2.67 9.38
N LYS A 44 3.06 1.69 8.47
CA LYS A 44 4.07 0.65 8.30
C LYS A 44 4.59 0.64 6.85
N PRO A 45 5.86 0.96 6.59
CA PRO A 45 6.83 1.57 7.51
C PRO A 45 6.36 2.98 7.97
N PRO A 46 7.05 3.61 8.93
CA PRO A 46 6.74 4.98 9.35
C PRO A 46 6.65 5.96 8.18
N PHE A 47 5.84 7.00 8.35
CA PHE A 47 5.55 8.00 7.32
C PHE A 47 6.84 8.73 6.86
N THR A 48 7.13 8.69 5.56
CA THR A 48 8.22 9.45 4.90
C THR A 48 7.71 10.06 3.60
N SER A 49 8.35 11.15 3.15
CA SER A 49 8.01 11.80 1.88
C SER A 49 8.18 10.84 0.70
N ASP A 50 9.29 10.10 0.63
CA ASP A 50 9.57 9.15 -0.45
C ASP A 50 8.51 8.05 -0.56
N LEU A 51 7.99 7.55 0.58
CA LEU A 51 6.90 6.58 0.60
C LEU A 51 5.60 7.20 0.06
N MET A 52 5.29 8.42 0.48
CA MET A 52 4.11 9.16 0.05
C MET A 52 4.14 9.47 -1.44
N ASP A 53 5.26 9.95 -1.96
CA ASP A 53 5.46 10.20 -3.39
C ASP A 53 5.36 8.90 -4.19
N SER A 54 5.91 7.80 -3.70
CA SER A 54 5.79 6.48 -4.33
C SER A 54 4.33 6.01 -4.41
N ILE A 55 3.56 6.14 -3.32
CA ILE A 55 2.14 5.76 -3.32
C ILE A 55 1.30 6.71 -4.18
N TYR A 56 1.53 8.02 -4.10
CA TYR A 56 0.84 9.02 -4.92
C TYR A 56 1.05 8.79 -6.42
N ASN A 57 2.30 8.59 -6.84
CA ASN A 57 2.61 8.32 -8.23
C ASN A 57 2.03 6.97 -8.71
N THR A 58 2.04 5.95 -7.84
CA THR A 58 1.39 4.64 -8.12
C THR A 58 -0.13 4.79 -8.30
N ALA A 59 -0.78 5.53 -7.39
CA ALA A 59 -2.21 5.77 -7.40
C ALA A 59 -2.66 6.59 -8.62
N LYS A 60 -1.95 7.68 -8.92
CA LYS A 60 -2.19 8.56 -10.07
C LYS A 60 -1.94 7.89 -11.42
N ALA A 61 -0.99 6.96 -11.49
CA ALA A 61 -0.75 6.17 -12.70
C ALA A 61 -1.86 5.13 -12.95
N ALA A 62 -2.52 4.63 -11.91
CA ALA A 62 -3.67 3.74 -12.02
C ALA A 62 -4.98 4.50 -12.31
N ASP A 63 -5.17 5.66 -11.66
CA ASP A 63 -6.35 6.50 -11.77
C ASP A 63 -5.95 7.98 -11.94
N PRO A 64 -5.92 8.49 -13.18
CA PRO A 64 -5.52 9.87 -13.45
C PRO A 64 -6.62 10.90 -13.12
N LYS A 65 -7.80 10.47 -12.62
CA LYS A 65 -8.95 11.34 -12.33
C LYS A 65 -9.61 10.91 -10.99
N PRO A 66 -9.00 11.26 -9.84
CA PRO A 66 -9.53 10.88 -8.53
C PRO A 66 -10.95 11.42 -8.29
N ASP A 67 -11.69 10.71 -7.43
CA ASP A 67 -12.94 11.21 -6.85
C ASP A 67 -12.60 12.23 -5.74
N GLU A 68 -12.89 13.50 -6.01
CA GLU A 68 -12.75 14.63 -5.09
C GLU A 68 -14.09 15.04 -4.44
N SER A 69 -15.15 14.21 -4.56
CA SER A 69 -16.45 14.48 -3.92
C SER A 69 -16.42 14.38 -2.38
N MET A 70 -15.35 13.83 -1.82
CA MET A 70 -15.06 13.86 -0.39
C MET A 70 -14.25 15.11 -0.04
N LEU A 71 -14.87 16.06 0.66
CA LEU A 71 -14.26 17.35 1.01
C LEU A 71 -12.89 17.16 1.71
N GLY A 72 -11.84 17.75 1.14
CA GLY A 72 -10.48 17.69 1.69
C GLY A 72 -9.74 16.36 1.44
N ALA A 73 -10.28 15.49 0.58
CA ALA A 73 -9.69 14.19 0.25
C ALA A 73 -9.70 13.92 -1.26
N ALA A 74 -8.60 13.35 -1.77
CA ALA A 74 -8.54 12.81 -3.14
C ALA A 74 -8.55 11.29 -3.08
N VAL A 75 -9.56 10.65 -3.67
CA VAL A 75 -9.75 9.19 -3.65
C VAL A 75 -9.41 8.60 -5.01
N TYR A 76 -8.38 7.75 -5.05
CA TYR A 76 -7.90 7.09 -6.28
C TYR A 76 -8.31 5.62 -6.28
N ARG A 77 -8.79 5.10 -7.42
CA ARG A 77 -9.09 3.67 -7.57
C ARG A 77 -7.85 2.88 -7.95
N LEU A 78 -7.56 1.81 -7.19
CA LEU A 78 -6.48 0.89 -7.47
C LEU A 78 -6.86 -0.12 -8.57
N PRO A 79 -5.91 -0.61 -9.39
CA PRO A 79 -6.24 -1.46 -10.53
C PRO A 79 -6.73 -2.86 -10.13
N ALA A 80 -6.38 -3.31 -8.93
CA ALA A 80 -6.85 -4.55 -8.31
C ALA A 80 -7.20 -4.28 -6.83
N PRO A 81 -8.13 -5.05 -6.22
CA PRO A 81 -8.40 -4.96 -4.79
C PRO A 81 -7.21 -5.46 -3.97
N ILE A 82 -6.96 -4.80 -2.84
CA ILE A 82 -6.06 -5.27 -1.79
C ILE A 82 -6.92 -6.03 -0.76
N HIS A 83 -6.52 -7.26 -0.47
CA HIS A 83 -7.07 -8.06 0.62
C HIS A 83 -6.05 -8.15 1.76
N ARG A 84 -6.44 -7.81 2.99
CA ARG A 84 -5.56 -7.83 4.16
C ARG A 84 -6.36 -8.11 5.42
N ASP A 85 -5.92 -9.10 6.21
CA ASP A 85 -6.48 -9.37 7.54
C ASP A 85 -8.01 -9.62 7.59
N GLY A 86 -8.60 -10.08 6.47
CA GLY A 86 -10.05 -10.25 6.29
C GLY A 86 -10.77 -9.03 5.71
N PHE A 87 -10.09 -7.90 5.59
CA PHE A 87 -10.60 -6.66 5.00
C PHE A 87 -10.26 -6.57 3.50
N THR A 88 -11.09 -5.84 2.76
CA THR A 88 -10.88 -5.54 1.34
C THR A 88 -10.94 -4.04 1.11
N THR A 89 -10.12 -3.54 0.18
CA THR A 89 -10.20 -2.18 -0.34
C THR A 89 -9.75 -2.14 -1.80
N GLN A 90 -10.29 -1.22 -2.59
CA GLN A 90 -9.76 -0.88 -3.91
C GLN A 90 -9.53 0.64 -4.04
N GLN A 91 -9.42 1.36 -2.93
CA GLN A 91 -9.38 2.82 -2.92
C GLN A 91 -8.36 3.33 -1.92
N VAL A 92 -7.40 4.12 -2.41
CA VAL A 92 -6.47 4.88 -1.58
C VAL A 92 -6.95 6.32 -1.48
N VAL A 93 -6.78 6.92 -0.31
CA VAL A 93 -7.23 8.27 0.02
C VAL A 93 -6.03 9.09 0.45
N PHE A 94 -5.86 10.26 -0.16
CA PHE A 94 -4.96 11.28 0.34
C PHE A 94 -5.80 12.33 1.05
N VAL A 95 -5.57 12.51 2.34
CA VAL A 95 -6.14 13.61 3.14
C VAL A 95 -5.07 14.66 3.38
N SER A 96 -5.46 15.89 3.72
CA SER A 96 -4.52 17.02 3.91
C SER A 96 -3.35 16.74 4.86
N THR A 97 -3.50 15.80 5.80
CA THR A 97 -2.49 15.46 6.81
C THR A 97 -1.96 14.01 6.74
N GLY A 98 -2.32 13.24 5.71
CA GLY A 98 -1.99 11.80 5.73
C GLY A 98 -2.50 10.97 4.55
N ILE A 99 -2.40 9.65 4.72
CA ILE A 99 -2.82 8.66 3.73
C ILE A 99 -3.68 7.58 4.36
N GLY A 100 -4.68 7.10 3.63
CA GLY A 100 -5.53 6.01 4.07
C GLY A 100 -6.03 5.15 2.93
N VAL A 101 -6.88 4.19 3.29
CA VAL A 101 -7.66 3.36 2.37
C VAL A 101 -9.12 3.37 2.77
N LEU A 102 -10.04 3.33 1.80
CA LEU A 102 -11.45 3.07 2.08
C LEU A 102 -11.67 1.56 2.09
N VAL A 103 -11.74 1.00 3.29
CA VAL A 103 -12.11 -0.40 3.51
C VAL A 103 -13.59 -0.57 3.19
N ASP A 104 -13.93 -1.65 2.49
CA ASP A 104 -15.31 -1.97 2.13
C ASP A 104 -16.13 -2.34 3.38
N GLY A 105 -17.29 -1.69 3.52
CA GLY A 105 -18.20 -1.88 4.65
C GLY A 105 -17.95 -0.92 5.82
N GLU A 106 -18.94 -0.89 6.71
CA GLU A 106 -18.92 -0.21 8.00
C GLU A 106 -18.32 -1.15 9.06
N VAL A 107 -16.99 -1.12 9.19
CA VAL A 107 -16.17 -2.11 9.89
C VAL A 107 -15.17 -1.47 10.87
N ALA A 108 -15.40 -0.23 11.31
CA ALA A 108 -14.49 0.49 12.20
C ALA A 108 -14.20 -0.27 13.50
N ASP A 109 -15.21 -0.84 14.16
CA ASP A 109 -15.07 -1.72 15.33
C ASP A 109 -14.17 -2.93 15.09
N GLN A 110 -14.21 -3.49 13.88
CA GLN A 110 -13.48 -4.70 13.50
C GLN A 110 -12.00 -4.35 13.24
N LEU A 111 -11.75 -3.25 12.52
CA LEU A 111 -10.42 -2.67 12.33
C LEU A 111 -9.79 -2.26 13.68
N ALA A 112 -10.58 -1.66 14.57
CA ALA A 112 -10.14 -1.25 15.90
C ALA A 112 -9.70 -2.45 16.75
N LYS A 113 -10.48 -3.54 16.76
CA LYS A 113 -10.09 -4.81 17.40
C LYS A 113 -8.84 -5.41 16.75
N ARG A 114 -8.76 -5.46 15.41
CA ARG A 114 -7.63 -6.04 14.67
C ARG A 114 -6.31 -5.30 14.91
N TYR A 115 -6.36 -3.97 14.98
CA TYR A 115 -5.17 -3.09 15.01
C TYR A 115 -4.96 -2.36 16.34
N GLN A 116 -5.71 -2.74 17.39
CA GLN A 116 -5.59 -2.24 18.76
C GLN A 116 -5.81 -0.71 18.84
N LEU A 117 -6.87 -0.23 18.19
CA LEU A 117 -7.28 1.17 18.23
C LEU A 117 -8.28 1.40 19.36
N THR A 118 -8.19 2.56 20.01
CA THR A 118 -9.08 2.97 21.11
C THR A 118 -10.17 3.89 20.56
N LEU A 119 -11.39 3.83 21.12
CA LEU A 119 -12.48 4.72 20.72
C LEU A 119 -12.06 6.19 20.85
N GLU A 120 -12.29 6.98 19.80
CA GLU A 120 -12.05 8.42 19.81
C GLU A 120 -13.04 9.11 20.75
N LYS A 121 -12.54 9.97 21.62
CA LYS A 121 -13.37 10.84 22.45
C LYS A 121 -13.61 12.13 21.66
N GLY A 122 -14.77 12.20 21.02
CA GLY A 122 -15.09 13.27 20.09
C GLY A 122 -14.74 12.94 18.64
N HIS A 123 -15.43 13.60 17.72
CA HIS A 123 -15.34 13.32 16.29
C HIS A 123 -14.16 14.09 15.67
N LEU A 124 -12.95 13.50 15.72
CA LEU A 124 -11.70 14.14 15.28
C LEU A 124 -11.76 14.67 13.83
N LEU A 125 -12.57 14.03 12.99
CA LEU A 125 -13.09 14.61 11.75
C LEU A 125 -14.62 14.62 11.85
N GLY A 126 -15.23 15.81 11.81
CA GLY A 126 -16.68 16.04 12.04
C GLY A 126 -17.64 15.44 11.00
N ALA A 127 -17.17 14.52 10.16
CA ALA A 127 -17.95 13.71 9.22
C ALA A 127 -18.06 12.23 9.62
N SER A 128 -17.34 11.82 10.68
CA SER A 128 -17.38 10.47 11.25
C SER A 128 -18.53 10.35 12.25
N SER A 129 -19.25 9.21 12.25
CA SER A 129 -20.19 8.84 13.32
C SER A 129 -19.56 7.89 14.35
N VAL A 130 -18.52 7.14 13.96
CA VAL A 130 -17.74 6.28 14.85
C VAL A 130 -16.27 6.36 14.44
N GLY A 131 -15.41 6.76 15.38
CA GLY A 131 -13.96 6.86 15.18
C GLY A 131 -13.18 6.08 16.24
N TYR A 132 -12.11 5.45 15.81
CA TYR A 132 -11.10 4.83 16.67
C TYR A 132 -9.72 5.31 16.25
N SER A 133 -8.81 5.53 17.20
CA SER A 133 -7.41 5.80 16.88
C SER A 133 -6.43 5.25 17.91
N ARG A 134 -5.16 5.20 17.49
CA ARG A 134 -4.01 4.95 18.34
C ARG A 134 -2.86 5.84 17.90
N ARG A 135 -2.42 6.72 18.80
CA ARG A 135 -1.19 7.50 18.64
C ARG A 135 0.03 6.59 18.68
N LEU A 136 0.99 6.82 17.80
CA LEU A 136 2.27 6.12 17.79
C LEU A 136 3.29 6.80 18.70
N THR A 137 4.30 6.03 19.12
CA THR A 137 5.42 6.53 19.92
C THR A 137 6.47 7.26 19.08
N VAL A 138 6.52 6.98 17.77
CA VAL A 138 7.38 7.67 16.80
C VAL A 138 6.78 9.01 16.37
N ARG A 139 7.66 9.97 16.05
CA ARG A 139 7.27 11.25 15.43
C ARG A 139 7.46 11.19 13.91
N GLY A 140 6.63 11.93 13.19
CA GLY A 140 6.76 12.15 11.76
C GLY A 140 7.70 13.30 11.40
N PRO A 141 7.77 13.68 10.12
CA PRO A 141 8.46 14.87 9.65
C PRO A 141 8.12 16.11 10.50
N GLY A 142 9.11 16.95 10.79
CA GLY A 142 8.94 18.15 11.61
C GLY A 142 8.58 17.90 13.09
N GLY A 143 8.64 16.66 13.58
CA GLY A 143 8.25 16.32 14.95
C GLY A 143 6.75 16.08 15.15
N ALA A 144 5.97 16.03 14.05
CA ALA A 144 4.54 15.78 14.06
C ALA A 144 4.19 14.51 14.84
N LEU A 145 3.04 14.51 15.52
CA LEU A 145 2.48 13.29 16.08
C LEU A 145 1.86 12.46 14.96
N ILE A 146 2.09 11.15 14.99
CA ILE A 146 1.45 10.21 14.06
C ILE A 146 0.38 9.43 14.82
N LEU A 147 -0.78 9.26 14.19
CA LEU A 147 -1.84 8.38 14.65
C LEU A 147 -2.32 7.47 13.52
N VAL A 148 -2.71 6.25 13.90
CA VAL A 148 -3.51 5.38 13.04
C VAL A 148 -4.96 5.54 13.45
N SER A 149 -5.85 5.86 12.52
CA SER A 149 -7.29 5.99 12.75
C SER A 149 -8.11 5.04 11.88
N ALA A 150 -9.27 4.64 12.40
CA ALA A 150 -10.32 3.95 11.67
C ALA A 150 -11.64 4.69 11.92
N ARG A 151 -12.21 5.32 10.88
CA ARG A 151 -13.40 6.17 10.98
C ARG A 151 -14.45 5.77 9.96
N GLN A 152 -15.71 5.72 10.38
CA GLN A 152 -16.86 5.49 9.51
C GLN A 152 -17.94 6.55 9.75
N GLY A 153 -18.71 6.89 8.71
CA GLY A 153 -19.80 7.85 8.82
C GLY A 153 -20.48 8.11 7.47
N PRO A 154 -21.58 8.90 7.46
CA PRO A 154 -22.41 9.10 6.26
C PRO A 154 -21.64 9.60 5.03
N ALA A 155 -20.60 10.43 5.24
CA ALA A 155 -19.75 10.95 4.18
C ALA A 155 -18.95 9.87 3.42
N LEU A 156 -18.72 8.70 4.04
CA LEU A 156 -17.92 7.61 3.48
C LEU A 156 -18.76 6.58 2.71
N LYS A 157 -20.07 6.81 2.53
CA LYS A 157 -20.93 6.03 1.60
C LYS A 157 -20.89 4.50 1.88
N GLY A 158 -20.95 4.09 3.15
CA GLY A 158 -20.91 2.67 3.57
C GLY A 158 -19.51 2.03 3.58
N LYS A 159 -18.46 2.85 3.67
CA LYS A 159 -17.04 2.42 3.79
C LYS A 159 -16.42 2.95 5.08
N THR A 160 -15.30 2.37 5.45
CA THR A 160 -14.50 2.80 6.60
C THR A 160 -13.15 3.33 6.14
N LEU A 161 -12.81 4.56 6.51
CA LEU A 161 -11.48 5.12 6.29
C LEU A 161 -10.52 4.55 7.35
N LEU A 162 -9.53 3.77 6.92
CA LEU A 162 -8.36 3.43 7.72
C LEU A 162 -7.23 4.36 7.28
N ALA A 163 -6.62 5.13 8.18
CA ALA A 163 -5.63 6.14 7.80
C ALA A 163 -4.44 6.24 8.77
N CYS A 164 -3.29 6.59 8.20
CA CYS A 164 -2.11 7.10 8.88
C CYS A 164 -2.09 8.62 8.74
N GLU A 165 -2.31 9.32 9.84
CA GLU A 165 -2.49 10.77 9.88
C GLU A 165 -1.41 11.44 10.74
N MET A 166 -0.94 12.60 10.31
CA MET A 166 -0.11 13.50 11.11
C MET A 166 -0.98 14.55 11.81
N THR A 167 -0.61 14.93 13.03
CA THR A 167 -1.28 15.99 13.80
C THR A 167 -0.26 16.76 14.64
N SER A 168 -0.59 17.98 15.05
CA SER A 168 0.23 18.76 15.99
C SER A 168 -0.12 18.42 17.45
N GLU A 169 0.70 18.89 18.40
CA GLU A 169 0.30 18.79 19.81
C GLU A 169 -0.79 19.80 20.17
N GLU A 170 -0.84 20.90 19.43
CA GLU A 170 -1.79 22.00 19.55
C GLU A 170 -3.20 21.52 19.20
N ASP A 171 -3.34 20.75 18.12
CA ASP A 171 -4.59 20.10 17.70
C ASP A 171 -5.10 19.15 18.79
N ILE A 172 -4.26 18.24 19.29
CA ILE A 172 -4.66 17.32 20.38
C ILE A 172 -5.07 18.10 21.62
N LYS A 173 -4.31 19.13 22.03
CA LYS A 173 -4.67 19.97 23.17
C LYS A 173 -5.97 20.76 22.92
N ALA A 174 -6.31 21.10 21.69
CA ALA A 174 -7.58 21.72 21.33
C ALA A 174 -8.75 20.71 21.46
N LEU A 175 -8.57 19.50 20.94
CA LEU A 175 -9.53 18.40 21.01
C LEU A 175 -9.82 18.00 22.48
N GLU A 176 -8.77 17.77 23.28
CA GLU A 176 -8.89 17.49 24.72
C GLU A 176 -9.57 18.62 25.51
N ARG A 177 -9.54 19.88 25.01
CA ARG A 177 -10.26 21.01 25.62
C ARG A 177 -11.73 20.99 25.23
N MET A 178 -12.06 20.61 24.00
CA MET A 178 -13.45 20.42 23.56
C MET A 178 -14.12 19.23 24.26
N GLU A 179 -13.37 18.18 24.59
CA GLU A 179 -13.85 17.03 25.39
C GLU A 179 -14.24 17.37 26.84
N ARG A 180 -13.89 18.56 27.36
CA ARG A 180 -14.11 18.97 28.76
C ARG A 180 -15.31 19.91 28.94
N HIS A 181 -16.13 20.10 27.91
CA HIS A 181 -17.30 20.99 27.89
C HIS A 181 -18.53 20.29 27.29
#